data_AF-A0A4R3VA87-F1
#
_entry.id   AF-A0A4R3VA87-F1
#
_cell.length_a   1.000
_cell.length_b   1.000
_cell.length_c   1.000
_cell.angle_alpha   90.00
_cell.angle_beta   90.00
_cell.angle_gamma   90.00
#
_symmetry.space_group_name_H-M   'P 1'
#
loop_
_entity.id
_entity.type
_entity.pdbx_description
1 polymer ?
#
loop_
_entity_poly.entity_id
_entity_poly.type
_entity_poly.pdbx_seq_one_letter_code
_entity_poly.pdbx_strand_id
1 'polypeptide(L)' 'MPVVTVSARVTAAVKAEAAVVAEAHGMSMAALVRELLIRVAAGDKETLAWLDEARR' A
#
# COMPACT_ATOMS: atom_id res chain seq x y z
N MET A 1 12.80 12.30 -11.90
CA MET A 1 13.41 11.51 -10.79
C MET A 1 13.64 10.10 -11.29
N PRO A 2 14.78 9.44 -10.95
CA PRO A 2 15.00 8.07 -11.35
C PRO A 2 13.97 7.15 -10.68
N VAL A 3 13.45 6.18 -11.43
CA VAL A 3 12.58 5.14 -10.89
C VAL A 3 13.45 4.17 -10.10
N VAL A 4 13.16 4.02 -8.82
CA VAL A 4 13.84 3.07 -7.94
C VAL A 4 12.91 1.89 -7.70
N THR A 5 13.40 0.68 -7.93
CA THR A 5 12.66 -0.54 -7.61
C THR A 5 12.88 -0.90 -6.15
N VAL A 6 11.78 -1.04 -5.42
CA VAL A 6 11.77 -1.54 -4.04
C VAL A 6 11.02 -2.87 -4.02
N SER A 7 11.57 -3.84 -3.30
CA SER A 7 10.94 -5.15 -3.10
C SER A 7 10.66 -5.36 -1.63
N ALA A 8 9.47 -5.86 -1.31
CA ALA A 8 9.05 -6.20 0.04
C ALA A 8 8.54 -7.64 0.07
N ARG A 9 8.84 -8.36 1.15
CA ARG A 9 8.21 -9.66 1.41
C ARG A 9 6.91 -9.42 2.16
N VAL A 10 5.83 -10.00 1.64
CA VAL A 10 4.52 -10.02 2.27
C VAL A 10 3.99 -11.45 2.26
N THR A 11 3.10 -11.76 3.19
CA THR A 11 2.46 -13.08 3.21
C THR A 11 1.51 -13.23 2.02
N ALA A 12 1.22 -14.47 1.63
CA ALA A 12 0.30 -14.74 0.54
C ALA A 12 -1.12 -14.21 0.85
N ALA A 13 -1.54 -14.27 2.11
CA ALA A 13 -2.82 -13.72 2.57
C ALA A 13 -2.94 -12.21 2.30
N VAL A 14 -1.94 -11.44 2.74
CA VAL A 14 -1.90 -9.99 2.51
C VAL A 14 -1.91 -9.66 1.02
N LYS A 15 -1.18 -10.44 0.21
CA LYS A 15 -1.16 -10.25 -1.24
C LYS A 15 -2.51 -10.54 -1.89
N ALA A 16 -3.24 -11.55 -1.42
CA ALA A 16 -4.57 -11.90 -1.92
C ALA A 16 -5.60 -10.82 -1.55
N GLU A 17 -5.59 -10.34 -0.31
CA GLU A 17 -6.48 -9.25 0.13
C GLU A 17 -6.24 -7.97 -0.67
N ALA A 18 -4.97 -7.57 -0.85
CA ALA A 18 -4.62 -6.41 -1.65
C ALA A 18 -5.05 -6.56 -3.11
N ALA A 19 -5.07 -7.78 -3.66
CA ALA A 19 -5.55 -8.01 -5.02
C ALA A 19 -7.06 -7.79 -5.13
N VAL A 20 -7.84 -8.30 -4.16
CA VAL A 20 -9.29 -8.07 -4.10
C VAL A 20 -9.60 -6.57 -4.00
N VAL A 21 -8.87 -5.83 -3.17
CA VAL A 21 -9.03 -4.37 -3.05
C VAL A 21 -8.67 -3.69 -4.37
N ALA A 22 -7.55 -4.04 -4.98
CA ALA A 22 -7.15 -3.47 -6.27
C ALA A 22 -8.22 -3.69 -7.35
N GLU A 23 -8.77 -4.90 -7.45
CA GLU A 23 -9.85 -5.24 -8.38
C GLU A 23 -11.13 -4.45 -8.09
N ALA A 24 -11.55 -4.37 -6.82
CA ALA A 24 -12.75 -3.63 -6.41
C ALA A 24 -12.68 -2.14 -6.75
N HIS A 25 -11.47 -1.56 -6.74
CA HIS A 25 -11.23 -0.17 -7.09
C HIS A 25 -10.82 0.04 -8.56
N GLY A 26 -10.79 -1.02 -9.39
CA GLY A 26 -10.38 -0.93 -10.79
C GLY A 26 -8.91 -0.51 -10.97
N MET A 27 -8.06 -0.78 -9.99
CA MET A 27 -6.67 -0.36 -9.94
C MET A 27 -5.73 -1.55 -10.14
N SER A 28 -4.53 -1.27 -10.67
CA SER A 28 -3.45 -2.26 -10.62
C SER A 28 -2.85 -2.33 -9.21
N MET A 29 -2.30 -3.49 -8.83
CA MET A 29 -1.56 -3.65 -7.57
C MET A 29 -0.45 -2.59 -7.40
N ALA A 30 0.28 -2.27 -8.48
CA ALA A 30 1.33 -1.27 -8.44
C ALA A 30 0.78 0.14 -8.21
N ALA A 31 -0.39 0.48 -8.76
CA ALA A 31 -1.05 1.75 -8.52
C ALA A 31 -1.52 1.86 -7.06
N LEU A 32 -2.13 0.80 -6.53
CA LEU A 32 -2.56 0.73 -5.13
C LEU A 32 -1.38 0.97 -4.17
N VAL A 33 -0.27 0.26 -4.36
CA VAL A 33 0.93 0.41 -3.51
C VAL A 33 1.53 1.81 -3.63
N ARG A 34 1.58 2.39 -4.84
CA ARG A 34 2.09 3.75 -5.04
C ARG A 34 1.24 4.79 -4.33
N GLU A 35 -0.08 4.70 -4.44
CA GLU A 35 -0.99 5.62 -3.76
C GLU A 35 -0.80 5.57 -2.24
N LEU A 36 -0.71 4.37 -1.66
CA LEU A 36 -0.43 4.21 -0.23
C LEU A 36 0.90 4.88 0.16
N LEU A 37 1.97 4.63 -0.60
CA LEU A 37 3.27 5.24 -0.34
C LEU A 37 3.25 6.78 -0.46
N ILE A 38 2.47 7.32 -1.42
CA ILE A 38 2.31 8.76 -1.58
C ILE A 38 1.63 9.37 -0.36
N ARG A 39 0.55 8.76 0.15
CA ARG A 39 -0.16 9.24 1.36
C ARG A 39 0.73 9.20 2.60
N VAL A 40 1.49 8.10 2.77
CA VAL A 40 2.47 7.98 3.84
C VAL A 40 3.55 9.06 3.73
N ALA A 41 4.09 9.28 2.52
CA ALA A 41 5.10 10.32 2.28
C ALA A 41 4.55 11.74 2.49
N ALA A 42 3.27 11.96 2.22
CA ALA A 42 2.56 13.22 2.48
C ALA A 42 2.24 13.44 3.98
N GLY A 43 2.47 12.44 4.83
CA GLY A 43 2.15 12.53 6.26
C GLY A 43 0.65 12.48 6.53
N ASP A 44 -0.12 11.78 5.69
CA ASP A 44 -1.56 11.64 5.86
C ASP A 44 -1.90 11.03 7.22
N LYS A 45 -2.59 11.80 8.06
CA LYS A 45 -2.79 11.46 9.48
C LYS A 45 -3.63 10.20 9.66
N GLU A 46 -4.62 10.00 8.80
CA GLU A 46 -5.51 8.83 8.85
C GLU A 46 -4.72 7.57 8.46
N THR A 47 -4.01 7.62 7.34
CA THR A 47 -3.14 6.52 6.88
C THR A 47 -2.09 6.17 7.93
N LEU A 48 -1.45 7.17 8.54
CA LEU A 48 -0.44 6.95 9.58
C LEU A 48 -1.03 6.38 10.87
N ALA A 49 -2.22 6.83 11.30
CA ALA A 49 -2.90 6.29 12.47
C ALA A 49 -3.30 4.82 12.26
N TRP A 50 -3.83 4.48 11.09
CA TRP A 50 -4.14 3.09 10.72
C TRP A 50 -2.89 2.20 10.73
N LEU A 51 -1.77 2.68 10.18
CA LEU A 51 -0.49 1.94 10.21
C LEU A 51 0.04 1.77 11.64
N ASP A 52 -0.15 2.76 12.51
CA ASP A 52 0.25 2.66 13.91
C ASP A 52 -0.58 1.62 14.67
N GLU A 53 -1.89 1.59 14.43
CA GLU A 53 -2.79 0.59 15.00
C GLU A 53 -2.45 -0.82 14.51
N ALA A 54 -2.25 -1.01 13.19
CA ALA A 54 -1.90 -2.30 12.61
C ALA A 54 -0.52 -2.83 13.04
N ARG A 55 0.33 -1.97 13.60
CA ARG A 55 1.66 -2.34 14.13
C ARG A 55 1.62 -2.85 15.57
N ARG A 56 0.59 -2.51 16.34
CA ARG A 56 0.44 -2.96 17.74
C ARG A 56 -0.08 -4.39 17.80
#